data_AF-A0A7V4HFW1-F1
#
_entry.id   AF-A0A7V4HFW1-F1
#
_cell.length_a   1.000
_cell.length_b   1.000
_cell.length_c   1.000
_cell.angle_alpha   90.00
_cell.angle_beta   90.00
_cell.angle_gamma   90.00
#
_symmetry.space_group_name_H-M   'P 1'
#
loop_
_entity.id
_entity.type
_entity.pdbx_description
1 polymer ?
#
loop_
_entity_poly.entity_id
_entity_poly.type
_entity_poly.pdbx_seq_one_letter_code
_entity_poly.pdbx_strand_id
1 'polypeptide(L)'
;MSNDMVVTARSFSAGESANVLIAVLIVLLACSAIVAAYLSLSANDARLTRIVADEEGAFSAAESGLDYGFVKLKSVLMDRRTWPGTDSNCLQKVLDAIPPPPSVSTYAHSAPSGSVAFRLRVESEAMNGPITNGPGGACVEGVSQYFSITCGALNPRTGIGCVLKRWVRAVELPLIRFAIFGSDDTAIVPANALEVHGPVHVNGDLLVGGPAVFHDPVSASGRILLSREMSGEGRGVPRFGNAAGELVPMVEDGTVYDSDNESWTGDALRRWNGRVLSGEHGVQKWLPPAAWAGGREVIERLRATNSPSCSAQKEAEKLAGRAVVRFCILT
;
A
#
# COMPACT_ATOMS: atom_id res chain seq x y z
N MET A 1 109.92 -17.95 -4.50
CA MET A 1 108.85 -18.00 -5.53
C MET A 1 107.61 -17.42 -4.89
N SER A 2 107.30 -16.15 -5.15
CA SER A 2 106.11 -15.45 -4.63
C SER A 2 105.26 -15.07 -5.83
N ASN A 3 104.00 -15.50 -5.82
CA ASN A 3 103.02 -15.24 -6.88
C ASN A 3 102.47 -13.82 -6.74
N ASP A 4 102.60 -13.03 -7.81
CA ASP A 4 101.83 -11.79 -8.00
C ASP A 4 100.46 -12.14 -8.59
N MET A 5 99.40 -11.88 -7.81
CA MET A 5 98.01 -11.96 -8.25
C MET A 5 97.61 -10.60 -8.83
N VAL A 6 97.57 -10.50 -10.16
CA VAL A 6 97.04 -9.33 -10.87
C VAL A 6 95.52 -9.36 -10.78
N VAL A 7 94.95 -8.46 -9.98
CA VAL A 7 93.50 -8.15 -10.00
C VAL A 7 93.28 -7.01 -11.00
N THR A 8 92.83 -7.34 -12.20
CA THR A 8 92.32 -6.35 -13.17
C THR A 8 90.94 -5.86 -12.73
N ALA A 9 90.89 -4.71 -12.08
CA ALA A 9 89.64 -3.95 -11.90
C ALA A 9 89.26 -3.29 -13.25
N ARG A 10 88.20 -3.78 -13.89
CA ARG A 10 87.56 -3.10 -15.02
C ARG A 10 86.91 -1.81 -14.51
N SER A 11 87.42 -0.66 -14.93
CA SER A 11 86.77 0.63 -14.73
C SER A 11 85.54 0.72 -15.63
N PHE A 12 84.36 0.80 -15.04
CA PHE A 12 83.16 1.24 -15.74
C PHE A 12 83.28 2.75 -16.02
N SER A 13 83.01 3.17 -17.26
CA SER A 13 83.09 4.58 -17.62
C SER A 13 82.01 5.36 -16.87
N ALA A 14 82.41 6.45 -16.19
CA ALA A 14 81.54 7.23 -15.32
C ALA A 14 80.34 7.89 -16.05
N GLY A 15 80.34 7.92 -17.39
CA GLY A 15 79.25 8.45 -18.21
C GLY A 15 78.07 7.49 -18.40
N GLU A 16 78.31 6.18 -18.45
CA GLU A 16 77.23 5.19 -18.60
C GLU A 16 76.43 4.99 -17.31
N SER A 17 77.10 5.00 -16.16
CA SER A 17 76.45 4.89 -14.84
C SER A 17 75.62 6.12 -14.47
N ALA A 18 76.03 7.33 -14.90
CA ALA A 18 75.26 8.56 -14.69
C ALA A 18 73.96 8.59 -15.50
N ASN A 19 73.99 8.17 -16.77
CA ASN A 19 72.80 8.10 -17.62
C ASN A 19 71.80 7.05 -17.13
N VAL A 20 72.29 5.90 -16.63
CA VAL A 20 71.44 4.87 -16.02
C VAL A 20 70.77 5.39 -14.74
N LEU A 21 71.50 6.12 -13.89
CA LEU A 21 70.95 6.71 -12.67
C LEU A 21 69.83 7.72 -12.97
N ILE A 22 70.05 8.60 -13.96
CA ILE A 22 69.05 9.59 -14.39
C ILE A 22 67.80 8.91 -14.95
N ALA A 23 67.97 7.89 -15.80
CA ALA A 23 66.85 7.13 -16.35
C ALA A 23 66.03 6.43 -15.24
N VAL A 24 66.70 5.82 -14.26
CA VAL A 24 66.05 5.18 -13.10
C VAL A 24 65.30 6.22 -12.24
N LEU A 25 65.88 7.40 -12.03
CA LEU A 25 65.22 8.50 -11.31
C LEU A 25 63.96 8.98 -12.03
N ILE A 26 64.00 9.14 -13.34
CA ILE A 26 62.83 9.54 -14.14
C ILE A 26 61.73 8.47 -14.04
N VAL A 27 62.08 7.19 -14.14
CA VAL A 27 61.11 6.08 -14.00
C VAL A 27 60.52 6.03 -12.59
N LEU A 28 61.32 6.19 -11.54
CA LEU A 28 60.83 6.24 -10.16
C LEU A 28 59.89 7.42 -9.92
N LEU A 29 60.19 8.58 -10.50
CA LEU A 29 59.36 9.77 -10.39
C LEU A 29 58.03 9.58 -11.13
N ALA A 30 58.06 8.96 -12.31
CA ALA A 30 56.86 8.57 -13.04
C ALA A 30 56.01 7.54 -12.27
N CYS A 31 56.63 6.50 -11.70
CA CYS A 31 55.93 5.51 -10.87
C CYS A 31 55.31 6.15 -9.62
N SER A 32 56.02 7.05 -8.95
CA SER A 32 55.50 7.80 -7.80
C SER A 32 54.28 8.63 -8.17
N ALA A 33 54.31 9.34 -9.31
CA ALA A 33 53.17 10.11 -9.81
C ALA A 33 51.95 9.22 -10.11
N ILE A 34 52.15 8.05 -10.70
CA ILE A 34 51.07 7.08 -10.97
C ILE A 34 50.48 6.54 -9.66
N VAL A 35 51.32 6.17 -8.69
CA VAL A 35 50.86 5.68 -7.38
C VAL A 35 50.07 6.77 -6.65
N ALA A 36 50.55 8.02 -6.64
CA ALA A 36 49.83 9.14 -6.04
C ALA A 36 48.45 9.37 -6.70
N ALA A 37 48.39 9.30 -8.03
CA ALA A 37 47.12 9.39 -8.77
C ALA A 37 46.16 8.25 -8.40
N TYR A 38 46.65 7.01 -8.32
CA TYR A 38 45.84 5.85 -7.94
C TYR A 38 45.32 5.93 -6.50
N LEU A 39 46.17 6.34 -5.55
CA LEU A 39 45.74 6.57 -4.16
C LEU A 39 44.66 7.66 -4.06
N SER A 40 44.79 8.72 -4.85
CA SER A 40 43.79 9.80 -4.89
C SER A 40 42.45 9.30 -5.43
N LEU A 41 42.48 8.47 -6.48
CA LEU A 41 41.27 7.83 -7.02
C LEU A 41 40.63 6.89 -6.00
N SER A 42 41.43 6.02 -5.37
CA SER A 42 40.96 5.08 -4.34
C SER A 42 40.35 5.78 -3.13
N ALA A 43 40.94 6.90 -2.69
CA ALA A 43 40.40 7.72 -1.60
C ALA A 43 39.03 8.34 -1.98
N ASN A 44 38.88 8.77 -3.24
CA ASN A 44 37.61 9.28 -3.74
C ASN A 44 36.55 8.18 -3.82
N ASP A 45 36.89 6.99 -4.32
CA ASP A 45 35.97 5.86 -4.40
C ASP A 45 35.51 5.40 -3.01
N ALA A 46 36.44 5.33 -2.05
CA ALA A 46 36.10 5.01 -0.67
C ALA A 46 35.16 6.06 -0.04
N ARG A 47 35.35 7.34 -0.37
CA ARG A 47 34.46 8.42 0.09
C ARG A 47 33.08 8.32 -0.55
N LEU A 48 33.00 8.13 -1.86
CA LEU A 48 31.73 7.98 -2.58
C LEU A 48 30.95 6.76 -2.07
N THR A 49 31.64 5.64 -1.88
CA THR A 49 31.03 4.41 -1.32
C THR A 49 30.41 4.67 0.06
N ARG A 50 31.09 5.42 0.93
CA ARG A 50 30.54 5.79 2.24
C ARG A 50 29.32 6.70 2.13
N ILE A 51 29.32 7.65 1.20
CA ILE A 51 28.18 8.54 0.96
C ILE A 51 26.96 7.73 0.52
N VAL A 52 27.14 6.82 -0.43
CA VAL A 52 26.07 5.95 -0.93
C VAL A 52 25.52 5.06 0.18
N ALA A 53 26.39 4.46 1.00
CA ALA A 53 25.96 3.63 2.13
C ALA A 53 25.17 4.43 3.19
N ASP A 54 25.58 5.66 3.48
CA ASP A 54 24.85 6.55 4.39
C ASP A 54 23.50 7.00 3.80
N GLU A 55 23.44 7.23 2.48
CA GLU A 55 22.20 7.59 1.79
C GLU A 55 21.19 6.44 1.81
N GLU A 56 21.64 5.21 1.54
CA GLU A 56 20.79 4.01 1.60
C GLU A 56 20.27 3.74 3.02
N GLY A 57 21.11 3.93 4.03
CA GLY A 57 20.68 3.82 5.42
C GLY A 57 19.70 4.93 5.83
N ALA A 58 19.91 6.17 5.35
CA ALA A 58 18.97 7.27 5.57
C ALA A 58 17.63 7.03 4.84
N PHE A 59 17.66 6.49 3.63
CA PHE A 59 16.46 6.11 2.89
C PHE A 59 15.65 5.05 3.66
N SER A 60 16.31 3.97 4.10
CA SER A 60 15.68 2.89 4.87
C SER A 60 15.08 3.38 6.19
N ALA A 61 15.77 4.29 6.88
CA ALA A 61 15.25 4.93 8.07
C ALA A 61 14.03 5.82 7.76
N ALA A 62 14.09 6.63 6.70
CA ALA A 62 12.96 7.46 6.28
C ALA A 62 11.73 6.63 5.87
N GLU A 63 11.91 5.49 5.22
CA GLU A 63 10.84 4.55 4.88
C GLU A 63 10.17 3.98 6.14
N SER A 64 10.97 3.55 7.12
CA SER A 64 10.45 3.10 8.42
C SER A 64 9.62 4.19 9.11
N GLY A 65 10.06 5.45 8.99
CA GLY A 65 9.31 6.61 9.49
C GLY A 65 8.01 6.89 8.72
N LEU A 66 7.97 6.63 7.41
CA LEU A 66 6.72 6.68 6.63
C LEU A 66 5.73 5.61 7.09
N ASP A 67 6.20 4.38 7.36
CA ASP A 67 5.34 3.30 7.83
C ASP A 67 4.79 3.57 9.23
N TYR A 68 5.62 4.11 10.13
CA TYR A 68 5.15 4.64 11.42
C TYR A 68 4.06 5.70 11.21
N GLY A 69 4.29 6.66 10.31
CA GLY A 69 3.31 7.69 9.98
C GLY A 69 2.01 7.11 9.43
N PHE A 70 2.09 6.06 8.60
CA PHE A 70 0.92 5.39 8.03
C PHE A 70 0.09 4.68 9.11
N VAL A 71 0.74 3.97 10.03
CA VAL A 71 0.05 3.31 11.15
C VAL A 71 -0.64 4.35 12.04
N LYS A 72 0.03 5.47 12.35
CA LYS A 72 -0.55 6.55 13.15
C LYS A 72 -1.70 7.24 12.44
N LEU A 73 -1.54 7.58 11.17
CA LEU A 73 -2.60 8.13 10.33
C LEU A 73 -3.82 7.20 10.32
N LYS A 74 -3.59 5.90 10.05
CA LYS A 74 -4.66 4.89 10.10
C LYS A 74 -5.35 4.89 11.46
N SER A 75 -4.60 4.91 12.57
CA SER A 75 -5.21 4.92 13.91
C SER A 75 -6.09 6.15 14.18
N VAL A 76 -5.68 7.34 13.73
CA VAL A 76 -6.47 8.57 13.87
C VAL A 76 -7.71 8.53 12.99
N LEU A 77 -7.58 8.04 11.76
CA LEU A 77 -8.72 7.92 10.86
C LEU A 77 -9.68 6.82 11.35
N MET A 78 -9.24 5.77 12.01
CA MET A 78 -10.17 4.78 12.55
C MET A 78 -11.00 5.29 13.74
N ASP A 79 -10.67 6.44 14.34
CA ASP A 79 -11.55 7.12 15.30
C ASP A 79 -12.70 7.87 14.60
N ARG A 80 -13.93 7.73 15.12
CA ARG A 80 -15.13 8.36 14.59
C ARG A 80 -15.10 9.89 14.66
N ARG A 81 -14.41 10.47 15.65
CA ARG A 81 -14.41 11.93 15.88
C ARG A 81 -13.52 12.73 14.92
N THR A 82 -12.63 12.03 14.21
CA THR A 82 -11.54 12.62 13.42
C THR A 82 -11.59 12.15 11.97
N TRP A 83 -12.73 11.62 11.53
CA TRP A 83 -12.88 11.12 10.17
C TRP A 83 -13.00 12.26 9.13
N PRO A 84 -12.52 12.06 7.89
CA PRO A 84 -12.81 12.89 6.73
C PRO A 84 -14.24 13.40 6.65
N GLY A 85 -14.42 14.71 6.53
CA GLY A 85 -15.75 15.38 6.50
C GLY A 85 -16.16 15.99 7.84
N THR A 86 -15.41 15.72 8.91
CA THR A 86 -15.34 16.60 10.10
C THR A 86 -14.40 17.76 9.78
N ASP A 87 -14.58 18.94 10.38
CA ASP A 87 -13.78 20.17 10.13
C ASP A 87 -12.28 19.86 9.93
N SER A 88 -11.80 20.01 8.70
CA SER A 88 -10.44 19.68 8.26
C SER A 88 -9.36 20.38 9.10
N ASN A 89 -9.66 21.57 9.65
CA ASN A 89 -8.75 22.29 10.54
C ASN A 89 -8.60 21.61 11.91
N CYS A 90 -9.68 21.00 12.42
CA CYS A 90 -9.62 20.21 13.66
C CYS A 90 -8.85 18.91 13.44
N LEU A 91 -9.00 18.26 12.29
CA LEU A 91 -8.24 17.05 11.94
C LEU A 91 -6.75 17.34 11.80
N GLN A 92 -6.36 18.40 11.09
CA GLN A 92 -4.95 18.75 10.93
C GLN A 92 -4.27 19.00 12.29
N LYS A 93 -4.94 19.62 13.26
CA LYS A 93 -4.41 19.80 14.63
C LYS A 93 -4.14 18.47 15.33
N VAL A 94 -4.99 17.46 15.13
CA VAL A 94 -4.76 16.12 15.68
C VAL A 94 -3.56 15.45 15.02
N LEU A 95 -3.41 15.60 13.70
CA LEU A 95 -2.26 15.07 12.96
C LEU A 95 -0.95 15.75 13.36
N ASP A 96 -0.96 17.06 13.57
CA ASP A 96 0.21 17.85 14.02
C ASP A 96 0.65 17.51 15.44
N ALA A 97 -0.25 16.97 16.26
CA ALA A 97 0.05 16.51 17.62
C ALA A 97 0.70 15.11 17.67
N ILE A 98 0.76 14.39 16.55
CA ILE A 98 1.42 13.08 16.49
C ILE A 98 2.93 13.26 16.64
N PRO A 99 3.57 12.61 17.64
CA PRO A 99 5.01 12.74 17.81
C PRO A 99 5.75 12.09 16.64
N PRO A 100 6.92 12.64 16.26
CA PRO A 100 7.75 12.05 15.22
C PRO A 100 8.21 10.63 15.60
N PRO A 101 8.55 9.80 14.61
CA PRO A 101 9.13 8.49 14.87
C PRO A 101 10.43 8.61 15.68
N PRO A 102 10.73 7.63 16.55
CA PRO A 102 12.01 7.58 17.25
C PRO A 102 13.16 7.36 16.27
N SER A 103 14.36 7.80 16.62
CA SER A 103 15.57 7.57 15.81
C SER A 103 15.83 6.08 15.61
N VAL A 104 16.27 5.72 14.40
CA VAL A 104 16.61 4.34 14.03
C VAL A 104 18.11 4.22 13.88
N SER A 105 18.75 3.40 14.71
CA SER A 105 20.20 3.20 14.69
C SER A 105 20.95 4.55 14.81
N THR A 106 21.74 4.92 13.81
CA THR A 106 22.51 6.17 13.76
C THR A 106 21.78 7.30 13.04
N TYR A 107 20.53 7.10 12.61
CA TYR A 107 19.76 8.07 11.83
C TYR A 107 18.70 8.73 12.70
N ALA A 108 18.65 10.07 12.64
CA ALA A 108 17.66 10.89 13.32
C ALA A 108 16.61 11.41 12.35
N HIS A 109 15.35 11.47 12.78
CA HIS A 109 14.25 12.05 11.99
C HIS A 109 14.19 13.57 12.10
N SER A 110 15.30 14.20 11.73
CA SER A 110 15.50 15.65 11.79
C SER A 110 16.10 16.17 10.49
N ALA A 111 15.76 17.41 10.15
CA ALA A 111 16.42 18.16 9.10
C ALA A 111 17.83 18.59 9.56
N PRO A 112 18.72 18.99 8.63
CA PRO A 112 20.04 19.54 8.96
C PRO A 112 19.98 20.75 9.91
N SER A 113 18.87 21.49 9.95
CA SER A 113 18.61 22.58 10.89
C SER A 113 18.32 22.14 12.32
N GLY A 114 18.25 20.84 12.59
CA GLY A 114 17.80 20.27 13.87
C GLY A 114 16.27 20.25 14.04
N SER A 115 15.51 20.77 13.08
CA SER A 115 14.05 20.71 13.09
C SER A 115 13.55 19.28 12.82
N VAL A 116 12.39 18.91 13.36
CA VAL A 116 11.79 17.60 13.10
C VAL A 116 11.46 17.44 11.60
N ALA A 117 11.91 16.34 11.00
CA ALA A 117 11.66 15.99 9.59
C ALA A 117 10.53 14.96 9.47
N PHE A 118 9.40 15.23 10.12
CA PHE A 118 8.22 14.38 10.05
C PHE A 118 6.96 15.23 10.04
N ARG A 119 6.03 14.91 9.14
CA ARG A 119 4.77 15.64 9.02
C ARG A 119 3.68 14.79 8.37
N LEU A 120 2.48 14.86 8.92
CA LEU A 120 1.24 14.38 8.32
C LEU A 120 0.41 15.58 7.88
N ARG A 121 -0.15 15.56 6.66
CA ARG A 121 -1.00 16.64 6.15
C ARG A 121 -2.29 16.12 5.55
N VAL A 122 -3.37 16.85 5.79
CA VAL A 122 -4.58 16.85 4.97
C VAL A 122 -4.27 17.62 3.68
N GLU A 123 -4.44 16.97 2.53
CA GLU A 123 -4.09 17.55 1.21
C GLU A 123 -5.34 17.90 0.38
N SER A 124 -6.52 17.40 0.77
CA SER A 124 -7.79 17.73 0.13
C SER A 124 -8.90 17.89 1.16
N GLU A 125 -9.97 18.59 0.78
CA GLU A 125 -11.25 18.44 1.48
C GLU A 125 -11.83 17.04 1.23
N ALA A 126 -12.80 16.65 2.05
CA ALA A 126 -13.54 15.41 1.86
C ALA A 126 -14.44 15.52 0.62
N MET A 127 -14.31 14.56 -0.30
CA MET A 127 -15.03 14.50 -1.56
C MET A 127 -16.04 13.35 -1.54
N ASN A 128 -17.29 13.66 -1.87
CA ASN A 128 -18.31 12.65 -2.14
C ASN A 128 -18.24 12.25 -3.61
N GLY A 129 -18.32 10.95 -3.89
CA GLY A 129 -18.39 10.46 -5.27
C GLY A 129 -18.05 8.98 -5.40
N PRO A 130 -18.05 8.45 -6.63
CA PRO A 130 -17.71 7.06 -6.88
C PRO A 130 -16.23 6.82 -6.57
N ILE A 131 -15.95 5.73 -5.85
CA ILE A 131 -14.59 5.26 -5.64
C ILE A 131 -14.13 4.55 -6.92
N THR A 132 -13.29 5.25 -7.69
CA THR A 132 -12.85 4.80 -9.02
C THR A 132 -11.67 3.84 -9.00
N ASN A 133 -10.89 3.83 -7.91
CA ASN A 133 -9.65 3.06 -7.78
C ASN A 133 -9.56 2.45 -6.38
N GLY A 134 -9.13 1.19 -6.31
CA GLY A 134 -8.90 0.44 -5.07
C GLY A 134 -9.66 -0.89 -5.04
N PRO A 135 -9.14 -1.89 -4.31
CA PRO A 135 -9.72 -3.24 -4.35
C PRO A 135 -11.12 -3.28 -3.72
N GLY A 136 -12.13 -3.65 -4.50
CA GLY A 136 -13.52 -3.86 -4.07
C GLY A 136 -14.40 -2.60 -4.02
N GLY A 137 -13.87 -1.41 -4.31
CA GLY A 137 -14.63 -0.15 -4.26
C GLY A 137 -15.11 0.37 -5.61
N ALA A 138 -14.73 -0.28 -6.73
CA ALA A 138 -15.00 0.22 -8.07
C ALA A 138 -16.50 0.50 -8.25
N CYS A 139 -16.81 1.78 -8.51
CA CYS A 139 -18.15 2.30 -8.76
C CYS A 139 -19.11 2.36 -7.54
N VAL A 140 -18.60 2.21 -6.31
CA VAL A 140 -19.41 2.46 -5.10
C VAL A 140 -19.26 3.92 -4.70
N GLU A 141 -20.39 4.61 -4.50
CA GLU A 141 -20.42 5.96 -3.95
C GLU A 141 -19.87 5.95 -2.51
N GLY A 142 -18.90 6.83 -2.23
CA GLY A 142 -18.24 6.94 -0.93
C GLY A 142 -17.76 8.35 -0.63
N VAL A 143 -17.10 8.50 0.52
CA VAL A 143 -16.36 9.71 0.86
C VAL A 143 -14.88 9.39 0.72
N SER A 144 -14.10 10.26 0.08
CA SER A 144 -12.65 10.12 0.02
C SER A 144 -11.92 11.40 0.32
N GLN A 145 -10.75 11.28 0.94
CA GLN A 145 -9.89 12.41 1.27
C GLN A 145 -8.42 12.01 1.11
N TYR A 146 -7.60 12.94 0.64
CA TYR A 146 -6.18 12.72 0.41
C TYR A 146 -5.34 13.29 1.54
N PHE A 147 -4.33 12.52 1.91
CA PHE A 147 -3.35 12.84 2.94
C PHE A 147 -1.95 12.66 2.37
N SER A 148 -0.98 13.32 2.99
CA SER A 148 0.43 13.02 2.77
C SER A 148 1.19 12.77 4.06
N ILE A 149 2.17 11.90 3.95
CA ILE A 149 3.13 11.57 4.99
C ILE A 149 4.49 12.00 4.46
N THR A 150 5.16 12.92 5.14
CA THR A 150 6.54 13.29 4.83
C THR A 150 7.42 12.84 5.98
N CYS A 151 8.47 12.08 5.69
CA CYS A 151 9.46 11.70 6.67
C CYS A 151 10.86 11.81 6.07
N GLY A 152 11.76 12.46 6.80
CA GLY A 152 13.17 12.48 6.52
C GLY A 152 13.97 11.78 7.61
N ALA A 153 15.14 11.32 7.23
CA ALA A 153 16.14 10.80 8.15
C ALA A 153 17.52 11.30 7.75
N LEU A 154 18.36 11.55 8.74
CA LEU A 154 19.67 12.17 8.59
C LEU A 154 20.66 11.46 9.52
N ASN A 155 21.85 11.14 9.03
CA ASN A 155 22.97 10.78 9.89
C ASN A 155 23.58 12.07 10.46
N PRO A 156 23.44 12.36 11.77
CA PRO A 156 23.89 13.63 12.35
C PRO A 156 25.42 13.77 12.34
N ARG A 157 26.17 12.69 12.13
CA ARG A 157 27.64 12.72 12.06
C ARG A 157 28.15 13.15 10.68
N THR A 158 27.47 12.73 9.62
CA THR A 158 27.91 13.01 8.23
C THR A 158 27.09 14.08 7.54
N GLY A 159 25.89 14.38 8.06
CA GLY A 159 24.96 15.34 7.46
C GLY A 159 24.26 14.82 6.21
N ILE A 160 24.44 13.54 5.88
CA ILE A 160 23.80 12.88 4.73
C ILE A 160 22.44 12.37 5.16
N GLY A 161 21.42 12.65 4.36
CA GLY A 161 20.04 12.32 4.69
C GLY A 161 19.14 12.23 3.47
N CYS A 162 17.96 11.69 3.68
CA CYS A 162 16.92 11.50 2.68
C CYS A 162 15.60 12.04 3.22
N VAL A 163 14.71 12.50 2.33
CA VAL A 163 13.33 12.87 2.65
C VAL A 163 12.39 12.21 1.66
N LEU A 164 11.42 11.47 2.18
CA LEU A 164 10.40 10.78 1.42
C LEU A 164 9.03 11.41 1.68
N LYS A 165 8.17 11.39 0.66
CA LYS A 165 6.76 11.78 0.76
C LYS A 165 5.89 10.67 0.17
N ARG A 166 4.90 10.20 0.94
CA ARG A 166 3.90 9.20 0.52
C ARG A 166 2.52 9.80 0.53
N TRP A 167 1.75 9.55 -0.53
CA TRP A 167 0.33 9.93 -0.62
C TRP A 167 -0.54 8.79 -0.11
N VAL A 168 -1.60 9.13 0.60
CA VAL A 168 -2.54 8.17 1.17
C VAL A 168 -3.96 8.65 0.89
N ARG A 169 -4.81 7.75 0.40
CA ARG A 169 -6.23 8.03 0.21
C ARG A 169 -7.04 7.33 1.28
N ALA A 170 -7.75 8.08 2.12
CA ALA A 170 -8.75 7.51 3.03
C ALA A 170 -10.09 7.40 2.31
N VAL A 171 -10.80 6.29 2.51
CA VAL A 171 -12.11 6.02 1.90
C VAL A 171 -13.10 5.53 2.95
N GLU A 172 -14.31 6.11 2.92
CA GLU A 172 -15.47 5.73 3.71
C GLU A 172 -16.54 5.17 2.79
N LEU A 173 -17.04 3.98 3.11
CA LEU A 173 -18.18 3.36 2.45
C LEU A 173 -19.31 3.13 3.46
N PRO A 174 -20.47 3.79 3.31
CA PRO A 174 -21.63 3.51 4.18
C PRO A 174 -22.10 2.06 4.06
N LEU A 175 -22.21 1.33 5.17
CA LEU A 175 -22.64 -0.08 5.14
C LEU A 175 -24.07 -0.24 4.61
N ILE A 176 -24.94 0.74 4.85
CA ILE A 176 -26.33 0.74 4.36
C ILE A 176 -26.44 0.73 2.83
N ARG A 177 -25.35 0.96 2.10
CA ARG A 177 -25.33 0.87 0.63
C ARG A 177 -25.09 -0.55 0.13
N PHE A 178 -24.63 -1.46 0.98
CA PHE A 178 -24.47 -2.86 0.62
C PHE A 178 -25.79 -3.58 0.78
N ALA A 179 -26.15 -4.39 -0.21
CA ALA A 179 -27.23 -5.34 -0.07
C ALA A 179 -26.86 -6.40 0.97
N ILE A 180 -25.59 -6.86 0.92
CA ILE A 180 -25.05 -7.86 1.83
C ILE A 180 -23.61 -7.45 2.17
N PHE A 181 -23.31 -7.37 3.46
CA PHE A 181 -21.95 -7.23 3.98
C PHE A 181 -21.68 -8.34 4.99
N GLY A 182 -20.69 -9.20 4.71
CA GLY A 182 -20.24 -10.27 5.61
C GLY A 182 -18.90 -9.93 6.27
N SER A 183 -18.82 -10.02 7.60
CA SER A 183 -17.56 -9.82 8.35
C SER A 183 -16.59 -10.99 8.27
N ASP A 184 -17.09 -12.17 7.93
CA ASP A 184 -16.40 -13.46 7.90
C ASP A 184 -16.88 -14.27 6.67
N ASP A 185 -16.53 -15.55 6.59
CA ASP A 185 -16.98 -16.44 5.52
C ASP A 185 -18.51 -16.47 5.44
N THR A 186 -19.06 -16.30 4.24
CA THR A 186 -20.49 -16.14 4.03
C THR A 186 -20.97 -17.07 2.93
N ALA A 187 -22.06 -17.79 3.20
CA ALA A 187 -22.74 -18.63 2.21
C ALA A 187 -24.06 -17.99 1.76
N ILE A 188 -24.19 -17.74 0.47
CA ILE A 188 -25.43 -17.26 -0.17
C ILE A 188 -25.94 -18.39 -1.07
N VAL A 189 -26.78 -19.23 -0.49
CA VAL A 189 -27.27 -20.45 -1.15
C VAL A 189 -28.79 -20.56 -0.96
N PRO A 190 -29.56 -19.73 -1.67
CA PRO A 190 -31.01 -19.72 -1.54
C PRO A 190 -31.61 -20.99 -2.17
N ALA A 191 -32.63 -21.54 -1.53
CA ALA A 191 -33.38 -22.68 -2.07
C ALA A 191 -34.31 -22.30 -3.24
N ASN A 192 -34.77 -21.04 -3.26
CA ASN A 192 -35.64 -20.46 -4.28
C ASN A 192 -34.95 -19.26 -4.94
N ALA A 193 -35.55 -18.71 -6.00
CA ALA A 193 -35.02 -17.53 -6.67
C ALA A 193 -34.73 -16.39 -5.67
N LEU A 194 -33.51 -15.87 -5.70
CA LEU A 194 -33.07 -14.71 -4.92
C LEU A 194 -32.49 -13.67 -5.87
N GLU A 195 -33.07 -12.48 -5.86
CA GLU A 195 -32.54 -11.32 -6.58
C GLU A 195 -31.91 -10.34 -5.59
N VAL A 196 -30.65 -10.00 -5.81
CA VAL A 196 -29.87 -9.10 -4.97
C VAL A 196 -29.58 -7.82 -5.75
N HIS A 197 -30.17 -6.72 -5.27
CA HIS A 197 -29.95 -5.37 -5.77
C HIS A 197 -29.14 -4.58 -4.75
N GLY A 198 -27.98 -4.07 -5.18
CA GLY A 198 -26.98 -3.41 -4.37
C GLY A 198 -25.68 -4.21 -4.23
N PRO A 199 -24.53 -3.54 -4.02
CA PRO A 199 -23.24 -4.20 -3.87
C PRO A 199 -23.21 -5.25 -2.76
N VAL A 200 -22.41 -6.30 -2.98
CA VAL A 200 -22.13 -7.36 -1.99
C VAL A 200 -20.64 -7.38 -1.68
N HIS A 201 -20.30 -7.42 -0.39
CA HIS A 201 -18.92 -7.59 0.05
C HIS A 201 -18.79 -8.58 1.20
N VAL A 202 -17.76 -9.43 1.17
CA VAL A 202 -17.48 -10.40 2.22
C VAL A 202 -15.99 -10.37 2.59
N ASN A 203 -15.69 -10.24 3.89
CA ASN A 203 -14.33 -10.23 4.44
C ASN A 203 -13.68 -11.63 4.57
N GLY A 204 -14.43 -12.68 4.25
CA GLY A 204 -13.96 -14.05 4.16
C GLY A 204 -14.12 -14.63 2.76
N ASP A 205 -14.22 -15.95 2.69
CA ASP A 205 -14.63 -16.67 1.49
C ASP A 205 -16.15 -16.51 1.28
N LEU A 206 -16.55 -16.27 0.03
CA LEU A 206 -17.95 -16.22 -0.40
C LEU A 206 -18.30 -17.52 -1.11
N LEU A 207 -19.15 -18.32 -0.49
CA LEU A 207 -19.74 -19.50 -1.12
C LEU A 207 -21.10 -19.12 -1.72
N VAL A 208 -21.28 -19.32 -3.01
CA VAL A 208 -22.51 -18.93 -3.72
C VAL A 208 -23.12 -20.13 -4.44
N GLY A 209 -24.44 -20.28 -4.38
CA GLY A 209 -25.14 -21.37 -5.08
C GLY A 209 -26.61 -21.06 -5.35
N GLY A 210 -27.34 -22.05 -5.85
CA GLY A 210 -28.76 -21.93 -6.14
C GLY A 210 -29.09 -20.92 -7.25
N PRO A 211 -30.37 -20.52 -7.37
CA PRO A 211 -30.82 -19.54 -8.36
C PRO A 211 -30.66 -18.11 -7.80
N ALA A 212 -29.44 -17.74 -7.41
CA ALA A 212 -29.10 -16.40 -6.95
C ALA A 212 -28.71 -15.49 -8.12
N VAL A 213 -29.24 -14.28 -8.17
CA VAL A 213 -28.95 -13.27 -9.18
C VAL A 213 -28.43 -12.00 -8.52
N PHE A 214 -27.23 -11.57 -8.89
CA PHE A 214 -26.61 -10.35 -8.39
C PHE A 214 -26.53 -9.32 -9.51
N HIS A 215 -27.22 -8.20 -9.34
CA HIS A 215 -27.25 -7.14 -10.37
C HIS A 215 -26.06 -6.16 -10.25
N ASP A 216 -25.47 -6.10 -9.06
CA ASP A 216 -24.46 -5.12 -8.67
C ASP A 216 -23.13 -5.79 -8.31
N PRO A 217 -22.04 -5.02 -8.14
CA PRO A 217 -20.72 -5.59 -7.90
C PRO A 217 -20.68 -6.49 -6.66
N VAL A 218 -20.05 -7.66 -6.81
CA VAL A 218 -19.82 -8.65 -5.78
C VAL A 218 -18.33 -8.78 -5.52
N SER A 219 -17.93 -8.69 -4.25
CA SER A 219 -16.53 -8.79 -3.86
C SER A 219 -16.34 -9.66 -2.63
N ALA A 220 -15.23 -10.39 -2.60
CA ALA A 220 -14.78 -11.12 -1.42
C ALA A 220 -13.28 -10.87 -1.22
N SER A 221 -12.85 -10.65 0.01
CA SER A 221 -11.41 -10.57 0.30
C SER A 221 -10.75 -11.96 0.38
N GLY A 222 -11.55 -13.01 0.57
CA GLY A 222 -11.15 -14.40 0.35
C GLY A 222 -11.47 -14.85 -1.08
N ARG A 223 -11.79 -16.13 -1.25
CA ARG A 223 -12.19 -16.74 -2.51
C ARG A 223 -13.68 -16.58 -2.77
N ILE A 224 -14.10 -16.61 -4.04
CA ILE A 224 -15.50 -16.75 -4.43
C ILE A 224 -15.66 -18.14 -5.04
N LEU A 225 -16.47 -18.98 -4.40
CA LEU A 225 -16.58 -20.41 -4.73
C LEU A 225 -18.02 -20.79 -5.06
N LEU A 226 -18.19 -21.66 -6.05
CA LEU A 226 -19.49 -22.24 -6.32
C LEU A 226 -19.81 -23.34 -5.30
N SER A 227 -20.97 -23.27 -4.66
CA SER A 227 -21.52 -24.37 -3.87
C SER A 227 -21.97 -25.50 -4.79
N ARG A 228 -21.10 -26.49 -5.01
CA ARG A 228 -21.38 -27.64 -5.89
C ARG A 228 -22.53 -28.51 -5.40
N GLU A 229 -22.72 -28.60 -4.08
CA GLU A 229 -23.82 -29.35 -3.49
C GLU A 229 -25.18 -28.70 -3.76
N MET A 230 -25.20 -27.39 -3.98
CA MET A 230 -26.42 -26.60 -4.08
C MET A 230 -26.52 -25.82 -5.40
N SER A 231 -25.76 -26.22 -6.41
CA SER A 231 -25.77 -25.64 -7.76
C SER A 231 -25.73 -26.75 -8.80
N GLY A 232 -26.47 -26.58 -9.91
CA GLY A 232 -26.52 -27.59 -10.98
C GLY A 232 -27.93 -27.79 -11.55
N GLU A 233 -28.09 -28.85 -12.35
CA GLU A 233 -29.37 -29.16 -13.01
C GLU A 233 -30.51 -29.26 -11.97
N GLY A 234 -31.54 -28.43 -12.15
CA GLY A 234 -32.71 -28.37 -11.27
C GLY A 234 -32.55 -27.54 -10.00
N ARG A 235 -31.33 -27.10 -9.63
CA ARG A 235 -31.07 -26.24 -8.45
C ARG A 235 -30.77 -24.79 -8.80
N GLY A 236 -30.50 -24.50 -10.06
CA GLY A 236 -30.13 -23.17 -10.53
C GLY A 236 -28.62 -22.93 -10.44
N VAL A 237 -28.19 -21.86 -11.10
CA VAL A 237 -26.79 -21.42 -11.15
C VAL A 237 -26.74 -19.94 -10.82
N PRO A 238 -25.80 -19.49 -9.98
CA PRO A 238 -25.61 -18.07 -9.69
C PRO A 238 -25.32 -17.26 -10.96
N ARG A 239 -25.95 -16.09 -11.07
CA ARG A 239 -25.72 -15.16 -12.19
C ARG A 239 -25.30 -13.80 -11.66
N PHE A 240 -24.36 -13.16 -12.35
CA PHE A 240 -23.85 -11.85 -11.99
C PHE A 240 -23.97 -10.88 -13.15
N GLY A 241 -24.36 -9.64 -12.86
CA GLY A 241 -24.40 -8.55 -13.82
C GLY A 241 -23.00 -8.14 -14.27
N ASN A 242 -22.77 -8.11 -15.58
CA ASN A 242 -21.57 -7.50 -16.17
C ASN A 242 -21.73 -5.97 -16.34
N ALA A 243 -20.75 -5.27 -16.90
CA ALA A 243 -20.83 -3.81 -17.06
C ALA A 243 -21.95 -3.35 -18.04
N ALA A 244 -22.36 -4.23 -18.96
CA ALA A 244 -23.47 -4.00 -19.89
C ALA A 244 -24.85 -4.26 -19.26
N GLY A 245 -24.91 -4.77 -18.02
CA GLY A 245 -26.15 -5.13 -17.34
C GLY A 245 -26.67 -6.53 -17.69
N GLU A 246 -25.88 -7.32 -18.41
CA GLU A 246 -26.24 -8.70 -18.76
C GLU A 246 -25.94 -9.65 -17.60
N LEU A 247 -26.86 -10.58 -17.34
CA LEU A 247 -26.73 -11.58 -16.27
C LEU A 247 -25.95 -12.80 -16.78
N VAL A 248 -24.65 -12.82 -16.50
CA VAL A 248 -23.73 -13.87 -16.91
C VAL A 248 -23.64 -14.95 -15.83
N PRO A 249 -23.88 -16.24 -16.15
CA PRO A 249 -23.84 -17.31 -15.17
C PRO A 249 -22.41 -17.66 -14.76
N MET A 250 -22.27 -18.12 -13.52
CA MET A 250 -21.01 -18.64 -12.95
C MET A 250 -20.60 -19.99 -13.54
N VAL A 251 -21.57 -20.72 -14.10
CA VAL A 251 -21.34 -21.97 -14.83
C VAL A 251 -21.87 -21.80 -16.24
N GLU A 252 -21.03 -22.09 -17.23
CA GLU A 252 -21.39 -22.07 -18.65
C GLU A 252 -20.72 -23.26 -19.35
N ASP A 253 -21.48 -23.98 -20.17
CA ASP A 253 -21.02 -25.18 -20.90
C ASP A 253 -20.32 -26.22 -20.02
N GLY A 254 -20.82 -26.42 -18.79
CA GLY A 254 -20.28 -27.36 -17.81
C GLY A 254 -18.98 -26.89 -17.13
N THR A 255 -18.46 -25.71 -17.50
CA THR A 255 -17.27 -25.11 -16.89
C THR A 255 -17.67 -24.19 -15.74
N VAL A 256 -17.03 -24.34 -14.59
CA VAL A 256 -17.19 -23.47 -13.42
C VAL A 256 -16.15 -22.35 -13.48
N TYR A 257 -16.63 -21.12 -13.38
CA TYR A 257 -15.80 -19.91 -13.33
C TYR A 257 -15.84 -19.37 -11.90
N ASP A 258 -14.98 -19.92 -11.04
CA ASP A 258 -14.82 -19.53 -9.64
C ASP A 258 -13.33 -19.44 -9.27
N SER A 259 -13.03 -19.07 -8.02
CA SER A 259 -11.65 -18.89 -7.55
C SER A 259 -10.82 -20.17 -7.47
N ASP A 260 -11.38 -21.36 -7.68
CA ASP A 260 -10.58 -22.59 -7.74
C ASP A 260 -9.97 -22.83 -9.14
N ASN A 261 -10.33 -22.01 -10.13
CA ASN A 261 -9.78 -22.09 -11.48
C ASN A 261 -8.50 -21.24 -11.61
N GLU A 262 -7.43 -21.79 -12.19
CA GLU A 262 -6.16 -21.07 -12.41
C GLU A 262 -6.34 -19.79 -13.26
N SER A 263 -7.35 -19.76 -14.14
CA SER A 263 -7.67 -18.60 -14.98
C SER A 263 -8.62 -17.60 -14.32
N TRP A 264 -8.99 -17.80 -13.06
CA TRP A 264 -10.01 -17.01 -12.35
C TRP A 264 -9.85 -15.50 -12.50
N THR A 265 -8.64 -14.98 -12.28
CA THR A 265 -8.40 -13.53 -12.35
C THR A 265 -8.69 -12.95 -13.73
N GLY A 266 -8.30 -13.66 -14.79
CA GLY A 266 -8.60 -13.28 -16.17
C GLY A 266 -10.08 -13.49 -16.52
N ASP A 267 -10.66 -14.58 -16.06
CA ASP A 267 -12.06 -14.93 -16.34
C ASP A 267 -13.03 -13.95 -15.69
N ALA A 268 -12.75 -13.55 -14.46
CA ALA A 268 -13.57 -12.60 -13.73
C ALA A 268 -13.60 -11.21 -14.41
N LEU A 269 -12.42 -10.74 -14.87
CA LEU A 269 -12.30 -9.50 -15.62
C LEU A 269 -12.97 -9.58 -16.99
N ARG A 270 -12.90 -10.72 -17.68
CA ARG A 270 -13.46 -10.89 -19.03
C ARG A 270 -14.97 -11.08 -19.02
N ARG A 271 -15.50 -11.90 -18.10
CA ARG A 271 -16.92 -12.28 -18.03
C ARG A 271 -17.77 -11.21 -17.35
N TRP A 272 -17.27 -10.64 -16.26
CA TRP A 272 -18.02 -9.68 -15.45
C TRP A 272 -17.42 -8.28 -15.42
N ASN A 273 -16.42 -7.98 -16.28
CA ASN A 273 -15.81 -6.65 -16.39
C ASN A 273 -15.29 -6.10 -15.06
N GLY A 274 -14.78 -6.98 -14.18
CA GLY A 274 -14.31 -6.59 -12.85
C GLY A 274 -15.41 -6.27 -11.83
N ARG A 275 -16.66 -6.69 -12.09
CA ARG A 275 -17.77 -6.59 -11.12
C ARG A 275 -17.85 -7.78 -10.15
N VAL A 276 -17.12 -8.86 -10.41
CA VAL A 276 -16.99 -10.01 -9.50
C VAL A 276 -15.51 -10.16 -9.18
N LEU A 277 -15.08 -9.88 -7.95
CA LEU A 277 -13.66 -9.83 -7.58
C LEU A 277 -13.38 -10.56 -6.26
N SER A 278 -12.31 -11.36 -6.24
CA SER A 278 -11.82 -12.05 -5.03
C SER A 278 -10.55 -11.42 -4.45
N GLY A 279 -10.03 -11.97 -3.36
CA GLY A 279 -8.74 -11.58 -2.77
C GLY A 279 -7.56 -11.67 -3.75
N GLU A 280 -7.60 -12.57 -4.73
CA GLU A 280 -6.57 -12.69 -5.79
C GLU A 280 -6.53 -11.46 -6.71
N HIS A 281 -7.61 -10.69 -6.75
CA HIS A 281 -7.67 -9.39 -7.43
C HIS A 281 -7.21 -8.24 -6.53
N GLY A 282 -6.64 -8.56 -5.36
CA GLY A 282 -6.21 -7.61 -4.34
C GLY A 282 -7.32 -7.13 -3.42
N VAL A 283 -8.54 -7.67 -3.50
CA VAL A 283 -9.67 -7.27 -2.63
C VAL A 283 -9.28 -7.44 -1.16
N GLN A 284 -9.33 -6.34 -0.40
CA GLN A 284 -8.91 -6.33 0.99
C GLN A 284 -10.09 -6.54 1.93
N LYS A 285 -9.80 -7.05 3.13
CA LYS A 285 -10.76 -7.07 4.24
C LYS A 285 -11.12 -5.65 4.64
N TRP A 286 -12.40 -5.40 4.77
CA TRP A 286 -12.96 -4.15 5.20
C TRP A 286 -13.31 -4.21 6.67
N LEU A 287 -12.74 -3.31 7.47
CA LEU A 287 -13.08 -3.27 8.88
C LEU A 287 -14.53 -2.76 9.01
N PRO A 288 -15.48 -3.56 9.53
CA PRO A 288 -16.76 -3.01 9.91
C PRO A 288 -16.52 -1.96 11.01
N PRO A 289 -17.46 -1.03 11.22
CA PRO A 289 -17.37 -0.11 12.34
C PRO A 289 -17.22 -0.93 13.62
N ALA A 290 -16.24 -0.54 14.46
CA ALA A 290 -16.00 -1.19 15.74
C ALA A 290 -17.34 -1.36 16.48
N ALA A 291 -17.60 -2.57 16.98
CA ALA A 291 -18.83 -2.89 17.68
C ALA A 291 -19.10 -1.82 18.74
N TRP A 292 -20.19 -1.08 18.55
CA TRP A 292 -20.72 -0.18 19.57
C TRP A 292 -21.00 -1.03 20.82
N ALA A 293 -20.41 -0.70 21.97
CA ALA A 293 -20.50 -1.42 23.25
C ALA A 293 -21.91 -1.39 23.91
N GLY A 294 -22.97 -1.41 23.11
CA GLY A 294 -24.36 -1.19 23.51
C GLY A 294 -25.29 -1.31 22.32
N GLY A 295 -25.08 -2.35 21.51
CA GLY A 295 -25.73 -2.58 20.22
C GLY A 295 -27.20 -2.16 20.19
N ARG A 296 -27.54 -1.28 19.26
CA ARG A 296 -28.90 -1.08 18.82
C ARG A 296 -29.01 -1.61 17.39
N GLU A 297 -30.10 -2.31 17.13
CA GLU A 297 -30.45 -2.86 15.83
C GLU A 297 -30.45 -1.72 14.78
N VAL A 298 -29.46 -1.73 13.87
CA VAL A 298 -29.31 -0.70 12.82
C VAL A 298 -30.30 -0.92 11.68
N ILE A 299 -30.88 -2.12 11.58
CA ILE A 299 -31.79 -2.51 10.51
C ILE A 299 -33.21 -2.63 11.07
N GLU A 300 -33.93 -1.51 11.15
CA GLU A 300 -35.40 -1.56 11.21
C GLU A 300 -35.96 -1.54 9.78
N ARG A 301 -36.91 -2.45 9.47
CA ARG A 301 -37.62 -2.47 8.17
C ARG A 301 -38.14 -1.08 7.82
N LEU A 302 -38.02 -0.69 6.55
CA LEU A 302 -38.75 0.44 5.97
C LEU A 302 -40.24 0.24 6.26
N ARG A 303 -40.78 1.08 7.16
CA ARG A 303 -42.21 1.08 7.47
C ARG A 303 -42.93 1.93 6.43
N ALA A 304 -44.12 1.52 6.03
CA ALA A 304 -44.95 2.29 5.10
C ALA A 304 -45.09 3.75 5.58
N THR A 305 -45.09 4.68 4.63
CA THR A 305 -45.12 6.15 4.83
C THR A 305 -46.25 6.64 5.75
N ASN A 306 -47.28 5.81 5.94
CA ASN A 306 -48.48 6.09 6.70
C ASN A 306 -48.40 5.59 8.15
N SER A 307 -47.27 5.02 8.56
CA SER A 307 -47.08 4.54 9.94
C SER A 307 -46.95 5.72 10.90
N PRO A 308 -47.72 5.76 12.00
CA PRO A 308 -47.70 6.87 12.98
C PRO A 308 -46.35 7.04 13.72
N SER A 309 -45.35 6.22 13.39
CA SER A 309 -43.99 6.25 13.95
C SER A 309 -42.89 6.55 12.92
N CYS A 310 -43.24 6.69 11.63
CA CYS A 310 -42.32 7.06 10.54
C CYS A 310 -42.22 8.60 10.48
N SER A 311 -41.02 9.16 10.67
CA SER A 311 -40.77 10.58 10.48
C SER A 311 -39.51 10.79 9.63
N ALA A 312 -39.54 11.79 8.75
CA ALA A 312 -38.39 12.15 7.92
C ALA A 312 -37.13 12.45 8.77
N GLN A 313 -37.34 12.96 9.99
CA GLN A 313 -36.29 13.21 10.97
C GLN A 313 -35.64 11.89 11.47
N LYS A 314 -36.42 10.84 11.76
CA LYS A 314 -35.88 9.53 12.14
C LYS A 314 -35.14 8.84 11.00
N GLU A 315 -35.62 8.97 9.77
CA GLU A 315 -34.92 8.44 8.59
C GLU A 315 -33.60 9.20 8.32
N ALA A 316 -33.58 10.52 8.52
CA ALA A 316 -32.35 11.31 8.47
C ALA A 316 -31.38 10.94 9.62
N GLU A 317 -31.90 10.64 10.82
CA GLU A 317 -31.11 10.18 11.98
C GLU A 317 -30.52 8.78 11.76
N LYS A 318 -31.22 7.86 11.08
CA LYS A 318 -30.65 6.56 10.64
C LYS A 318 -29.44 6.76 9.72
N LEU A 319 -29.52 7.75 8.84
CA LEU A 319 -28.41 8.18 7.99
C LEU A 319 -27.36 9.03 8.71
N ALA A 320 -27.60 9.53 9.92
CA ALA A 320 -26.58 10.22 10.73
C ALA A 320 -25.86 9.25 11.68
N GLY A 321 -26.53 8.17 12.09
CA GLY A 321 -26.01 7.09 12.92
C GLY A 321 -25.25 5.98 12.17
N ARG A 322 -24.75 6.25 10.96
CA ARG A 322 -24.28 5.22 10.02
C ARG A 322 -23.19 4.33 10.61
N ALA A 323 -23.44 3.03 10.51
CA ALA A 323 -22.39 2.03 10.44
C ALA A 323 -21.66 2.20 9.08
N VAL A 324 -20.34 2.36 9.10
CA VAL A 324 -19.53 2.70 7.93
C VAL A 324 -18.27 1.84 7.90
N VAL A 325 -17.88 1.38 6.72
CA VAL A 325 -16.60 0.74 6.45
C VAL A 325 -15.58 1.83 6.17
N ARG A 326 -14.41 1.71 6.79
CA ARG A 326 -13.32 2.69 6.70
C ARG A 326 -12.03 2.00 6.36
N PHE A 327 -11.32 2.54 5.37
CA PHE A 327 -10.00 2.03 4.99
C PHE A 327 -9.14 3.13 4.39
N CYS A 328 -7.84 2.87 4.32
CA CYS A 328 -6.86 3.74 3.70
C CYS A 328 -6.17 2.95 2.60
N ILE A 329 -6.27 3.44 1.37
CA ILE A 329 -5.60 2.85 0.21
C ILE A 329 -4.29 3.60 -0.02
N LEU A 330 -3.24 2.82 -0.24
CA LEU A 330 -1.96 3.31 -0.75
C LEU A 330 -2.04 3.35 -2.27
N THR A 331 -1.84 4.53 -2.85
CA THR A 331 -1.77 4.75 -4.30
C THR A 331 -0.53 5.57 -4.60
#